data_AF-A0A9D5WYD1-F1
#
_entry.id   AF-A0A9D5WYD1-F1
#
_cell.length_a   1.000
_cell.length_b   1.000
_cell.length_c   1.000
_cell.angle_alpha   90.00
_cell.angle_beta   90.00
_cell.angle_gamma   90.00
#
_symmetry.space_group_name_H-M   'P 1'
#
loop_
_entity.id
_entity.type
_entity.pdbx_description
1 polymer ?
#
loop_
_entity_poly.entity_id
_entity_poly.type
_entity_poly.pdbx_seq_one_letter_code
_entity_poly.pdbx_strand_id
1 'polypeptide(L)'
;MAIIKRKVSPRQKMINLMYVVLMAMLALNISTEVLNGFSIVEESLNRTTGNSSMENKAIFDELEQMMQKNPEKVKAWFAMASTVRNMSDSLFNYAQQLKIDIVKEADGKDGDPLNIKNKENLEAAGIVMLAPGTGQGHKLFDAINSYRERILRFVTDPLQKKIIASNLSTVVPHHSLNKNWEEYM
;
A
#
# COMPACT_ATOMS: atom_id res chain seq x y z
N MET A 1 37.57 22.69 -38.01
CA MET A 1 36.22 22.68 -38.64
C MET A 1 35.28 23.43 -37.72
N ALA A 2 34.81 24.62 -38.12
CA ALA A 2 33.90 25.43 -37.31
C ALA A 2 32.47 24.87 -37.41
N ILE A 3 31.83 24.57 -36.28
CA ILE A 3 30.42 24.16 -36.23
C ILE A 3 29.57 25.40 -36.53
N ILE A 4 29.11 25.53 -37.77
CA ILE A 4 28.15 26.56 -38.17
C ILE A 4 26.82 26.22 -37.51
N LYS A 5 26.49 26.88 -36.39
CA LYS A 5 25.15 26.80 -35.79
C LYS A 5 24.15 27.45 -36.75
N ARG A 6 23.40 26.66 -37.51
CA ARG A 6 22.23 27.14 -38.26
C ARG A 6 21.31 27.88 -37.27
N LYS A 7 21.08 29.18 -37.50
CA LYS A 7 20.11 29.97 -36.72
C LYS A 7 18.71 29.42 -37.00
N VAL A 8 18.23 28.58 -36.09
CA VAL A 8 16.85 28.08 -36.07
C VAL A 8 15.91 29.26 -35.89
N SER A 9 14.93 29.41 -36.79
CA SER A 9 13.95 30.50 -36.71
C SER A 9 13.16 30.43 -35.40
N PRO A 10 12.67 31.55 -34.84
CA PRO A 10 11.86 31.54 -33.63
C PRO A 10 10.66 30.57 -33.72
N ARG A 11 10.02 30.50 -34.89
CA ARG A 11 8.95 29.52 -35.17
C ARG A 11 9.44 28.07 -35.05
N GLN A 12 10.59 27.74 -35.63
CA GLN A 12 11.14 26.40 -35.56
C GLN A 12 11.60 26.04 -34.14
N LYS A 13 12.05 27.02 -33.33
CA LYS A 13 12.33 26.80 -31.90
C LYS A 13 11.05 26.45 -31.13
N MET A 14 9.94 27.14 -31.38
CA MET A 14 8.65 26.82 -30.76
C MET A 14 8.17 25.42 -31.15
N ILE A 15 8.31 25.05 -32.43
CA ILE A 15 7.95 23.70 -32.92
C ILE A 15 8.82 22.63 -32.25
N ASN A 16 10.14 22.85 -32.18
CA ASN A 16 11.05 21.90 -31.55
C ASN A 16 10.77 21.77 -30.04
N LEU A 17 10.47 22.87 -29.35
CA LEU A 17 10.09 22.86 -27.93
C LEU A 17 8.79 22.08 -27.73
N MET A 18 7.78 22.32 -28.58
CA MET A 18 6.52 21.58 -28.53
C MET A 18 6.72 20.08 -28.75
N TYR A 19 7.58 19.68 -29.70
CA TYR A 19 7.90 18.28 -29.93
C TYR A 19 8.59 17.61 -28.73
N VAL A 20 9.52 18.32 -28.07
CA VAL A 20 10.17 17.82 -26.85
C VAL A 20 9.16 17.71 -25.70
N VAL A 21 8.26 18.68 -25.54
CA VAL A 21 7.21 18.63 -24.51
C VAL A 21 6.24 17.47 -24.78
N LEU A 22 5.80 17.27 -26.02
CA LEU A 22 4.91 16.16 -26.40
C LEU A 22 5.59 14.80 -26.22
N MET A 23 6.86 14.67 -26.61
CA MET A 23 7.64 13.45 -26.41
C MET A 23 7.83 13.16 -24.92
N ALA A 24 8.08 14.19 -24.11
CA ALA A 24 8.15 14.05 -22.66
C ALA A 24 6.79 13.63 -22.07
N MET A 25 5.67 14.22 -22.50
CA MET A 25 4.33 13.85 -22.05
C MET A 25 3.98 12.40 -22.42
N LEU A 26 4.31 11.96 -23.63
CA LEU A 26 4.12 10.56 -24.04
C LEU A 26 4.97 9.60 -23.23
N ALA A 27 6.20 10.00 -22.87
CA ALA A 27 7.11 9.19 -22.07
C ALA A 27 6.77 9.15 -20.57
N LEU A 28 6.08 10.17 -20.05
CA LEU A 28 5.58 10.20 -18.67
C LEU A 28 4.41 9.22 -18.44
N ASN A 29 3.72 8.82 -19.51
CA ASN A 29 2.68 7.81 -19.42
C ASN A 29 3.31 6.42 -19.25
N ILE A 30 2.91 5.71 -18.20
CA ILE A 30 3.34 4.34 -17.95
C ILE A 30 2.73 3.42 -19.02
N SER A 31 3.51 2.44 -19.51
CA SER A 31 3.02 1.45 -20.47
C SER A 31 1.86 0.63 -19.88
N THR A 32 0.83 0.39 -20.68
CA THR A 32 -0.33 -0.44 -20.30
C THR A 32 0.07 -1.87 -19.93
N GLU A 33 1.14 -2.39 -20.49
CA GLU A 33 1.70 -3.71 -20.16
C GLU A 33 2.22 -3.75 -18.71
N VAL A 34 2.87 -2.68 -18.26
CA VAL A 34 3.36 -2.56 -16.87
C VAL A 34 2.18 -2.49 -15.89
N LEU A 35 1.14 -1.71 -16.22
CA LEU A 35 -0.08 -1.63 -15.41
C LEU A 35 -0.83 -2.97 -15.32
N ASN A 36 -0.85 -3.74 -16.42
CA ASN A 36 -1.40 -5.09 -16.41
C ASN A 36 -0.57 -6.05 -15.55
N GLY A 37 0.76 -5.92 -15.56
CA GLY A 37 1.65 -6.66 -14.67
C GLY A 37 1.31 -6.45 -13.19
N PHE A 38 1.01 -5.21 -12.78
CA PHE A 38 0.56 -4.93 -11.40
C PHE A 38 -0.78 -5.58 -11.06
N SER A 39 -1.72 -5.66 -12.01
CA SER A 39 -2.99 -6.38 -11.79
C SER A 39 -2.78 -7.87 -11.52
N ILE A 40 -1.81 -8.52 -12.19
CA ILE A 40 -1.46 -9.93 -11.96
C ILE A 40 -0.84 -10.12 -10.56
N VAL A 41 0.03 -9.20 -10.15
CA VAL A 41 0.62 -9.22 -8.80
C VAL A 41 -0.47 -9.09 -7.74
N GLU A 42 -1.41 -8.15 -7.91
CA GLU A 42 -2.54 -7.97 -7.01
C GLU A 42 -3.43 -9.22 -6.91
N GLU A 43 -3.74 -9.88 -8.03
CA GLU A 43 -4.49 -11.14 -8.02
C GLU A 43 -3.75 -12.23 -7.20
N SER A 44 -2.45 -12.35 -7.40
CA SER A 44 -1.61 -13.30 -6.65
C SER A 44 -1.56 -13.01 -5.15
N LEU A 45 -1.46 -11.72 -4.79
CA LEU A 45 -1.50 -11.27 -3.40
C LEU A 45 -2.86 -11.56 -2.77
N ASN A 46 -3.97 -11.24 -3.45
CA ASN A 46 -5.33 -11.51 -2.97
C ASN A 46 -5.57 -13.01 -2.75
N ARG A 47 -5.08 -13.87 -3.65
CA ARG A 47 -5.15 -15.33 -3.45
C ARG A 47 -4.35 -15.78 -2.22
N THR A 48 -3.15 -15.25 -2.04
CA THR A 48 -2.31 -15.56 -0.87
C THR A 48 -2.99 -15.10 0.42
N THR A 49 -3.51 -13.88 0.45
CA THR A 49 -4.27 -13.33 1.58
C THR A 49 -5.51 -14.16 1.89
N GLY A 50 -6.26 -14.59 0.87
CA GLY A 50 -7.42 -15.47 1.03
C GLY A 50 -7.06 -16.81 1.68
N ASN A 51 -5.97 -17.44 1.22
CA ASN A 51 -5.47 -18.70 1.80
C ASN A 51 -5.06 -18.51 3.27
N SER A 52 -4.26 -17.47 3.58
CA SER A 52 -3.87 -17.16 4.95
C SER A 52 -5.08 -16.84 5.84
N SER A 53 -6.11 -16.18 5.31
CA SER A 53 -7.34 -15.93 6.06
C SER A 53 -8.10 -17.22 6.42
N MET A 54 -8.14 -18.20 5.51
CA MET A 54 -8.77 -19.50 5.79
C MET A 54 -7.98 -20.29 6.84
N GLU A 55 -6.65 -20.31 6.74
CA GLU A 55 -5.78 -20.95 7.72
C GLU A 55 -5.92 -20.30 9.11
N ASN A 56 -5.87 -18.97 9.17
CA ASN A 56 -6.06 -18.22 10.42
C ASN A 56 -7.41 -18.50 11.06
N LYS A 57 -8.47 -18.64 10.24
CA LYS A 57 -9.80 -19.02 10.73
C LYS A 57 -9.80 -20.42 11.34
N ALA A 58 -9.23 -21.41 10.64
CA ALA A 58 -9.16 -22.78 11.13
C ALA A 58 -8.41 -22.88 12.48
N ILE A 59 -7.29 -22.17 12.62
CA ILE A 59 -6.52 -22.09 13.87
C ILE A 59 -7.37 -21.46 14.99
N PHE A 60 -8.10 -20.41 14.69
CA PHE A 60 -8.95 -19.74 15.68
C PHE A 60 -10.14 -20.61 16.11
N ASP A 61 -10.77 -21.31 15.16
CA ASP A 61 -11.87 -22.24 15.43
C ASP A 61 -11.39 -23.41 16.31
N GLU A 62 -10.16 -23.91 16.11
CA GLU A 62 -9.54 -24.90 17.00
C GLU A 62 -9.32 -24.35 18.41
N LEU A 63 -8.83 -23.10 18.52
CA LEU A 63 -8.64 -22.43 19.80
C LEU A 63 -9.96 -22.23 20.56
N GLU A 64 -11.05 -21.94 19.86
CA GLU A 64 -12.39 -21.86 20.43
C GLU A 64 -12.86 -23.21 20.97
N GLN A 65 -12.65 -24.30 20.22
CA GLN A 65 -12.94 -25.65 20.70
C GLN A 65 -12.12 -26.00 21.95
N MET A 66 -10.85 -25.62 22.00
CA MET A 66 -10.00 -25.81 23.18
C MET A 66 -10.50 -24.99 24.37
N MET A 67 -11.00 -23.77 24.13
CA MET A 67 -11.58 -22.91 25.15
C MET A 67 -12.85 -23.52 25.76
N GLN A 68 -13.69 -24.16 24.94
CA GLN A 68 -14.87 -24.88 25.43
C GLN A 68 -14.50 -26.12 26.28
N LYS A 69 -13.44 -26.84 25.90
CA LYS A 69 -13.00 -28.06 26.59
C LYS A 69 -12.24 -27.78 27.89
N ASN A 70 -11.42 -26.72 27.92
CA ASN A 70 -10.59 -26.39 29.08
C ASN A 70 -10.47 -24.87 29.29
N PRO A 71 -11.53 -24.21 29.78
CA PRO A 71 -11.55 -22.77 29.94
C PRO A 71 -10.44 -22.25 30.86
N GLU A 72 -10.09 -22.98 31.93
CA GLU A 72 -9.14 -22.52 32.94
C GLU A 72 -7.74 -22.26 32.37
N LYS A 73 -7.29 -23.13 31.45
CA LYS A 73 -5.95 -23.00 30.83
C LYS A 73 -5.96 -22.13 29.58
N VAL A 74 -7.05 -22.14 28.82
CA VAL A 74 -7.09 -21.57 27.46
C VAL A 74 -7.58 -20.12 27.43
N LYS A 75 -8.33 -19.67 28.46
CA LYS A 75 -8.95 -18.33 28.50
C LYS A 75 -7.97 -17.18 28.23
N ALA A 76 -6.79 -17.21 28.82
CA ALA A 76 -5.79 -16.17 28.62
C ALA A 76 -5.29 -16.12 27.16
N TRP A 77 -5.02 -17.29 26.56
CA TRP A 77 -4.58 -17.43 25.18
C TRP A 77 -5.69 -17.04 24.19
N PHE A 78 -6.93 -17.43 24.45
CA PHE A 78 -8.08 -17.05 23.64
C PHE A 78 -8.30 -15.53 23.64
N ALA A 79 -8.22 -14.88 24.81
CA ALA A 79 -8.33 -13.43 24.91
C ALA A 79 -7.20 -12.70 24.14
N MET A 80 -5.97 -13.22 24.23
CA MET A 80 -4.83 -12.69 23.49
C MET A 80 -5.02 -12.86 21.98
N ALA A 81 -5.36 -14.06 21.52
CA ALA A 81 -5.61 -14.35 20.10
C ALA A 81 -6.76 -13.50 19.54
N SER A 82 -7.84 -13.32 20.30
CA SER A 82 -8.97 -12.45 19.93
C SER A 82 -8.53 -10.99 19.79
N THR A 83 -7.66 -10.52 20.69
CA THR A 83 -7.10 -9.16 20.63
C THR A 83 -6.27 -8.98 19.37
N VAL A 84 -5.38 -9.93 19.07
CA VAL A 84 -4.55 -9.92 17.86
C VAL A 84 -5.43 -9.93 16.61
N ARG A 85 -6.42 -10.83 16.53
CA ARG A 85 -7.36 -10.92 15.41
C ARG A 85 -8.08 -9.60 15.15
N ASN A 86 -8.69 -9.01 16.19
CA ASN A 86 -9.42 -7.74 16.04
C ASN A 86 -8.51 -6.59 15.56
N MET A 87 -7.28 -6.53 16.06
CA MET A 87 -6.30 -5.53 15.63
C MET A 87 -5.89 -5.74 14.17
N SER A 88 -5.62 -6.98 13.76
CA SER A 88 -5.28 -7.33 12.38
C SER A 88 -6.42 -7.01 11.43
N ASP A 89 -7.65 -7.40 11.77
CA ASP A 89 -8.84 -7.15 10.98
C ASP A 89 -9.09 -5.64 10.83
N SER A 90 -8.90 -4.87 11.90
CA SER A 90 -9.03 -3.42 11.86
C SER A 90 -8.03 -2.76 10.91
N LEU A 91 -6.75 -3.16 10.96
CA LEU A 91 -5.72 -2.60 10.09
C LEU A 91 -5.94 -3.03 8.63
N PHE A 92 -6.29 -4.29 8.41
CA PHE A 92 -6.61 -4.83 7.09
C PHE A 92 -7.80 -4.08 6.47
N ASN A 93 -8.91 -3.96 7.20
CA ASN A 93 -10.11 -3.28 6.71
C ASN A 93 -9.84 -1.80 6.43
N TYR A 94 -9.00 -1.15 7.24
CA TYR A 94 -8.60 0.23 6.98
C TYR A 94 -7.81 0.35 5.67
N ALA A 95 -6.83 -0.54 5.43
CA ALA A 95 -6.11 -0.57 4.16
C ALA A 95 -7.03 -0.86 2.96
N GLN A 96 -8.00 -1.77 3.11
CA GLN A 96 -9.00 -2.06 2.08
C GLN A 96 -9.89 -0.83 1.79
N GLN A 97 -10.29 -0.08 2.82
CA GLN A 97 -11.04 1.15 2.63
C GLN A 97 -10.22 2.19 1.85
N LEU A 98 -8.94 2.35 2.17
CA LEU A 98 -8.06 3.26 1.42
C LEU A 98 -7.92 2.85 -0.05
N LYS A 99 -7.83 1.55 -0.36
CA LYS A 99 -7.84 1.06 -1.75
C LYS A 99 -9.12 1.48 -2.47
N ILE A 100 -10.27 1.34 -1.82
CA ILE A 100 -11.57 1.76 -2.39
C ILE A 100 -11.59 3.27 -2.61
N ASP A 101 -11.12 4.07 -1.65
CA ASP A 101 -11.13 5.52 -1.74
C ASP A 101 -10.21 6.02 -2.86
N ILE A 102 -9.03 5.42 -3.03
CA ILE A 102 -8.11 5.73 -4.14
C ILE A 102 -8.76 5.41 -5.49
N VAL A 103 -9.40 4.25 -5.62
CA VAL A 103 -10.06 3.87 -6.88
C VAL A 103 -11.27 4.75 -7.16
N LYS A 104 -12.01 5.17 -6.13
CA LYS A 104 -13.11 6.13 -6.29
C LYS A 104 -12.63 7.52 -6.68
N GLU A 105 -11.46 7.94 -6.20
CA GLU A 105 -10.83 9.18 -6.64
C GLU A 105 -10.40 9.08 -8.11
N ALA A 106 -9.92 7.90 -8.56
CA ALA A 106 -9.50 7.68 -9.94
C ALA A 106 -10.67 7.52 -10.94
N ASP A 107 -11.66 6.69 -10.61
CA ASP A 107 -12.73 6.24 -11.51
C ASP A 107 -14.09 6.89 -11.23
N GLY A 108 -14.21 7.68 -10.16
CA GLY A 108 -15.45 8.25 -9.68
C GLY A 108 -16.19 7.36 -8.69
N LYS A 109 -17.42 7.74 -8.33
CA LYS A 109 -18.17 7.17 -7.20
C LYS A 109 -18.38 5.64 -7.26
N ASP A 110 -18.46 5.09 -8.46
CA ASP A 110 -18.68 3.67 -8.74
C ASP A 110 -17.37 2.91 -9.04
N GLY A 111 -16.22 3.47 -8.66
CA GLY A 111 -14.92 2.83 -8.80
C GLY A 111 -14.85 1.48 -8.08
N ASP A 112 -14.30 0.48 -8.76
CA ASP A 112 -14.17 -0.90 -8.27
C ASP A 112 -12.68 -1.29 -8.24
N PRO A 113 -12.11 -1.61 -7.06
CA PRO A 113 -10.72 -2.07 -6.96
C PRO A 113 -10.38 -3.32 -7.78
N LEU A 114 -11.37 -4.14 -8.14
CA LEU A 114 -11.18 -5.31 -9.00
C LEU A 114 -11.18 -4.96 -10.50
N ASN A 115 -11.72 -3.80 -10.86
CA ASN A 115 -11.87 -3.39 -12.26
C ASN A 115 -11.60 -1.89 -12.43
N ILE A 116 -10.37 -1.50 -12.13
CA ILE A 116 -9.89 -0.12 -12.27
C ILE A 116 -9.83 0.25 -13.75
N LYS A 117 -10.52 1.34 -14.12
CA LYS A 117 -10.60 1.83 -15.50
C LYS A 117 -9.47 2.81 -15.83
N ASN A 118 -9.23 3.81 -14.99
CA ASN A 118 -8.23 4.85 -15.18
C ASN A 118 -6.92 4.50 -14.43
N LYS A 119 -6.31 3.36 -14.79
CA LYS A 119 -5.08 2.85 -14.14
C LYS A 119 -3.88 3.79 -14.32
N GLU A 120 -3.94 4.67 -15.31
CA GLU A 120 -2.95 5.69 -15.63
C GLU A 120 -3.06 6.95 -14.76
N ASN A 121 -4.10 7.09 -13.93
CA ASN A 121 -4.25 8.24 -13.03
C ASN A 121 -3.25 8.12 -11.85
N LEU A 122 -2.14 8.86 -11.95
CA LEU A 122 -1.07 8.86 -10.96
C LEU A 122 -1.38 9.75 -9.73
N GLU A 123 -2.39 10.60 -9.80
CA GLU A 123 -2.68 11.61 -8.77
C GLU A 123 -3.62 11.08 -7.67
N ALA A 124 -4.49 10.13 -8.00
CA ALA A 124 -5.54 9.64 -7.09
C ALA A 124 -4.98 9.16 -5.74
N ALA A 125 -3.89 8.40 -5.76
CA ALA A 125 -3.23 7.94 -4.54
C ALA A 125 -2.66 9.11 -3.72
N GLY A 126 -2.02 10.07 -4.37
CA GLY A 126 -1.48 11.27 -3.73
C GLY A 126 -2.56 12.13 -3.08
N ILE A 127 -3.72 12.28 -3.72
CA ILE A 127 -4.86 13.02 -3.17
C ILE A 127 -5.38 12.33 -1.90
N VAL A 128 -5.65 11.04 -1.95
CA VAL A 128 -6.20 10.32 -0.79
C VAL A 128 -5.20 10.23 0.37
N MET A 129 -3.92 10.04 0.06
CA MET A 129 -2.90 9.80 1.09
C MET A 129 -2.29 11.09 1.64
N LEU A 130 -2.09 12.12 0.81
CA LEU A 130 -1.26 13.28 1.12
C LEU A 130 -2.00 14.63 1.09
N ALA A 131 -3.30 14.65 0.75
CA ALA A 131 -4.04 15.92 0.69
C ALA A 131 -3.95 16.71 2.02
N PRO A 132 -3.70 18.03 1.97
CA PRO A 132 -3.65 18.85 3.18
C PRO A 132 -4.97 18.78 3.98
N GLY A 133 -4.88 18.33 5.23
CA GLY A 133 -6.02 18.25 6.15
C GLY A 133 -6.91 17.00 6.03
N THR A 134 -6.95 16.34 4.86
CA THR A 134 -7.77 15.14 4.64
C THR A 134 -6.97 13.87 4.33
N GLY A 135 -5.68 14.00 4.07
CA GLY A 135 -4.78 12.90 3.75
C GLY A 135 -4.78 11.81 4.83
N GLN A 136 -4.87 10.56 4.40
CA GLN A 136 -4.94 9.40 5.29
C GLN A 136 -3.58 8.72 5.52
N GLY A 137 -2.52 9.16 4.83
CA GLY A 137 -1.19 8.56 4.87
C GLY A 137 -0.60 8.53 6.27
N HIS A 138 -0.61 9.66 6.97
CA HIS A 138 -0.11 9.73 8.35
C HIS A 138 -0.91 8.83 9.32
N LYS A 139 -2.23 8.76 9.14
CA LYS A 139 -3.07 7.86 9.95
C LYS A 139 -2.77 6.40 9.69
N LEU A 140 -2.46 6.03 8.44
CA LEU A 140 -2.03 4.68 8.10
C LEU A 140 -0.66 4.36 8.72
N PHE A 141 0.28 5.31 8.66
CA PHE A 141 1.57 5.21 9.34
C PHE A 141 1.39 4.93 10.83
N ASP A 142 0.57 5.72 11.51
CA ASP A 142 0.27 5.56 12.94
C ASP A 142 -0.39 4.20 13.24
N ALA A 143 -1.34 3.77 12.40
CA ALA A 143 -2.03 2.50 12.55
C ALA A 143 -1.06 1.31 12.43
N ILE A 144 -0.15 1.33 11.44
CA ILE A 144 0.88 0.30 11.25
C ILE A 144 1.85 0.29 12.44
N ASN A 145 2.31 1.45 12.89
CA ASN A 145 3.24 1.54 14.02
C ASN A 145 2.60 1.04 15.33
N SER A 146 1.37 1.49 15.62
CA SER A 146 0.60 1.03 16.78
C SER A 146 0.37 -0.49 16.74
N TYR A 147 0.01 -1.03 15.56
CA TYR A 147 -0.15 -2.47 15.39
C TYR A 147 1.17 -3.22 15.66
N ARG A 148 2.27 -2.80 15.03
CA ARG A 148 3.60 -3.39 15.22
C ARG A 148 4.02 -3.37 16.69
N GLU A 149 3.93 -2.23 17.36
CA GLU A 149 4.34 -2.10 18.76
C GLU A 149 3.53 -3.01 19.69
N ARG A 150 2.22 -3.13 19.45
CA ARG A 150 1.35 -4.01 20.24
C ARG A 150 1.66 -5.49 20.00
N ILE A 151 1.86 -5.89 18.74
CA ILE A 151 2.21 -7.28 18.42
C ILE A 151 3.54 -7.69 19.05
N LEU A 152 4.54 -6.81 19.03
CA LEU A 152 5.85 -7.10 19.63
C LEU A 152 5.80 -7.31 21.16
N ARG A 153 4.72 -6.89 21.84
CA ARG A 153 4.49 -7.19 23.26
C ARG A 153 3.99 -8.62 23.50
N PHE A 154 3.32 -9.23 22.52
CA PHE A 154 2.80 -10.60 22.62
C PHE A 154 3.82 -11.66 22.23
N VAL A 155 4.82 -11.30 21.42
CA VAL A 155 5.90 -12.19 21.02
C VAL A 155 6.96 -12.21 22.11
N THR A 156 7.53 -13.38 22.42
CA THR A 156 8.63 -13.52 23.40
C THR A 156 9.96 -13.82 22.73
N ASP A 157 9.95 -14.62 21.66
CA ASP A 157 11.14 -15.00 20.90
C ASP A 157 11.82 -13.76 20.25
N PRO A 158 13.09 -13.48 20.59
CA PRO A 158 13.86 -12.37 20.00
C PRO A 158 13.97 -12.44 18.47
N LEU A 159 14.08 -13.64 17.88
CA LEU A 159 14.21 -13.78 16.43
C LEU A 159 12.91 -13.41 15.74
N GLN A 160 11.78 -13.96 16.20
CA GLN A 160 10.45 -13.61 15.69
C GLN A 160 10.14 -12.13 15.85
N LYS A 161 10.49 -11.52 16.99
CA LYS A 161 10.37 -10.06 17.18
C LYS A 161 11.10 -9.29 16.10
N LYS A 162 12.35 -9.65 15.81
CA LYS A 162 13.16 -8.97 14.80
C LYS A 162 12.54 -9.10 13.41
N ILE A 163 12.05 -10.28 13.05
CA ILE A 163 11.40 -10.54 11.75
C ILE A 163 10.13 -9.68 11.63
N ILE A 164 9.26 -9.69 12.63
CA ILE A 164 8.01 -8.93 12.61
C ILE A 164 8.29 -7.42 12.55
N ALA A 165 9.24 -6.94 13.35
CA ALA A 165 9.64 -5.54 13.35
C ALA A 165 10.17 -5.08 11.97
N SER A 166 10.91 -5.96 11.28
CA SER A 166 11.44 -5.71 9.95
C SER A 166 10.35 -5.70 8.87
N ASN A 167 9.43 -6.68 8.90
CA ASN A 167 8.37 -6.79 7.90
C ASN A 167 7.37 -5.64 7.97
N LEU A 168 7.14 -5.08 9.17
CA LEU A 168 6.24 -3.94 9.40
C LEU A 168 7.01 -2.63 9.57
N SER A 169 8.22 -2.54 9.01
CA SER A 169 9.05 -1.35 9.16
C SER A 169 8.49 -0.18 8.35
N THR A 170 8.33 0.96 9.02
CA THR A 170 7.98 2.26 8.43
C THR A 170 9.21 3.17 8.28
N VAL A 171 10.42 2.61 8.41
CA VAL A 171 11.68 3.37 8.27
C VAL A 171 11.94 3.66 6.80
N VAL A 172 12.11 4.94 6.49
CA VAL A 172 12.42 5.40 5.14
C VAL A 172 13.94 5.27 4.88
N PRO A 173 14.37 4.71 3.73
CA PRO A 173 15.78 4.65 3.36
C PRO A 173 16.45 6.03 3.28
N HIS A 174 17.74 6.13 3.58
CA HIS A 174 18.43 7.44 3.65
C HIS A 174 18.53 8.21 2.32
N HIS A 175 18.34 7.54 1.17
CA HIS A 175 18.41 8.16 -0.16
C HIS A 175 17.07 8.76 -0.64
N SER A 176 16.09 8.90 0.26
CA SER A 176 14.70 9.29 -0.02
C SER A 176 14.44 10.80 -0.08
N LEU A 177 15.47 11.64 -0.18
CA LEU A 177 15.33 13.08 -0.38
C LEU A 177 14.46 13.79 0.70
N ASN A 178 14.65 13.44 1.99
CA ASN A 178 13.93 14.00 3.15
C ASN A 178 12.41 13.78 3.17
N LYS A 179 11.89 12.84 2.38
CA LYS A 179 10.49 12.45 2.42
C LYS A 179 10.13 11.76 3.74
N ASN A 180 8.93 11.99 4.24
CA ASN A 180 8.34 11.14 5.28
C ASN A 180 7.89 9.79 4.70
N TRP A 181 7.37 8.88 5.54
CA TRP A 181 7.05 7.52 5.11
C TRP A 181 5.93 7.49 4.07
N GLU A 182 4.88 8.28 4.30
CA GLU A 182 3.72 8.37 3.43
C GLU A 182 4.03 9.06 2.08
N GLU A 183 5.01 9.96 2.01
CA GLU A 183 5.51 10.57 0.77
C GLU A 183 6.50 9.70 -0.01
N TYR A 184 7.14 8.76 0.69
CA TYR A 184 8.10 7.83 0.12
C TYR A 184 7.44 6.61 -0.52
N MET A 185 6.40 6.08 0.13
CA MET A 185 5.56 4.97 -0.35
C MET A 185 4.75 5.35 -1.59
#